data_AF-A0A9J6FWS2-F1
#
_entry.id   AF-A0A9J6FWS2-F1
#
_cell.length_a   1.000
_cell.length_b   1.000
_cell.length_c   1.000
_cell.angle_alpha   90.00
_cell.angle_beta   90.00
_cell.angle_gamma   90.00
#
_symmetry.space_group_name_H-M   'P 1'
#
loop_
_entity.id
_entity.type
_entity.pdbx_description
1 polymer ?
#
loop_
_entity_poly.entity_id
_entity_poly.type
_entity_poly.pdbx_seq_one_letter_code
_entity_poly.pdbx_strand_id
1 'polypeptide(L)'
;MTFGPAYAELRLGDELLMFSPKRRDIWAVLSRQGRELRAHVCVVTRDVLVSQMSNLQQQRKIVEQLRREAGLKRMEVSAAVEDLKKYIQDHESDDYLLVGFHSQKANPFREKSSCSLL
;
A
#
# COMPACT_ATOMS: atom_id res chain seq x y z
N MET A 1 -5.79 -50.08 -35.43
CA MET A 1 -4.85 -49.19 -34.69
C MET A 1 -5.57 -47.85 -34.56
N THR A 2 -6.06 -47.35 -33.43
CA THR A 2 -5.68 -47.44 -32.02
C THR A 2 -6.89 -47.15 -31.10
N PHE A 3 -7.04 -47.99 -30.06
CA PHE A 3 -7.43 -47.73 -28.66
C PHE A 3 -8.70 -46.92 -28.29
N GLY A 4 -9.60 -47.57 -27.52
CA GLY A 4 -10.55 -46.91 -26.60
C GLY A 4 -9.86 -46.23 -25.39
N PRO A 5 -10.61 -45.71 -24.40
CA PRO A 5 -11.24 -46.56 -23.38
C PRO A 5 -12.73 -46.21 -23.15
N ALA A 6 -13.61 -47.22 -23.10
CA ALA A 6 -13.97 -47.98 -21.90
C ALA A 6 -14.94 -47.21 -20.98
N TYR A 7 -16.17 -47.00 -21.46
CA TYR A 7 -17.33 -46.96 -20.57
C TYR A 7 -17.52 -48.38 -20.06
N ALA A 8 -16.95 -48.68 -18.89
CA ALA A 8 -17.22 -49.91 -18.18
C ALA A 8 -18.66 -49.85 -17.63
N GLU A 9 -19.60 -50.22 -18.49
CA GLU A 9 -20.96 -50.57 -18.12
C GLU A 9 -20.91 -51.91 -17.38
N LEU A 10 -20.53 -51.88 -16.09
CA LEU A 10 -20.65 -53.03 -15.20
C LEU A 10 -22.14 -53.21 -14.85
N ARG A 11 -22.82 -54.00 -15.69
CA ARG A 11 -24.07 -54.65 -15.32
C ARG A 11 -23.76 -55.77 -14.34
N LEU A 12 -24.03 -55.52 -13.07
CA LEU A 12 -24.05 -56.54 -12.01
C LEU A 12 -25.38 -56.42 -11.28
N GLY A 13 -26.31 -57.29 -11.67
CA GLY A 13 -27.52 -57.62 -10.91
C GLY A 13 -28.66 -56.60 -10.97
N ASP A 14 -29.87 -57.10 -11.15
CA ASP A 14 -31.14 -56.37 -11.10
C ASP A 14 -31.50 -55.87 -9.69
N GLU A 15 -30.58 -55.14 -9.06
CA GLU A 15 -30.92 -54.25 -7.95
C GLU A 15 -30.62 -52.84 -8.42
N LEU A 16 -31.65 -52.21 -8.96
CA LEU A 16 -31.76 -50.76 -8.95
C LEU A 16 -31.51 -50.37 -7.49
N LEU A 17 -30.28 -49.98 -7.14
CA LEU A 17 -30.00 -49.24 -5.92
C LEU A 17 -30.69 -47.89 -6.09
N MET A 18 -32.02 -47.91 -6.01
CA MET A 18 -32.85 -46.85 -5.52
C MET A 18 -32.17 -46.44 -4.24
N PHE A 19 -31.40 -45.36 -4.38
CA PHE A 19 -30.85 -44.60 -3.29
C PHE A 19 -31.93 -44.55 -2.21
N SER A 20 -31.72 -45.35 -1.17
CA SER A 20 -32.57 -45.34 0.01
C SER A 20 -32.70 -43.87 0.43
N PRO A 21 -33.88 -43.36 0.84
CA PRO A 21 -34.09 -41.95 1.13
C PRO A 21 -32.95 -41.33 1.96
N LYS A 22 -32.47 -42.09 2.95
CA LYS A 22 -31.32 -41.75 3.83
C LYS A 22 -29.98 -41.55 3.09
N ARG A 23 -29.71 -42.21 1.97
CA ARG A 23 -28.48 -42.05 1.16
C ARG A 23 -28.58 -40.91 0.15
N ARG A 24 -29.78 -40.51 -0.28
CA ARG A 24 -29.99 -39.33 -1.15
C ARG A 24 -29.61 -38.05 -0.42
N ASP A 25 -29.95 -37.97 0.86
CA ASP A 25 -29.61 -36.84 1.71
C ASP A 25 -28.10 -36.70 1.86
N ILE A 26 -27.38 -37.81 2.08
CA ILE A 26 -25.92 -37.83 2.17
C ILE A 26 -25.29 -37.38 0.85
N TRP A 27 -25.76 -37.88 -0.30
CA TRP A 27 -25.22 -37.48 -1.60
C TRP A 27 -25.55 -36.01 -1.94
N ALA A 28 -26.73 -35.53 -1.55
CA ALA A 28 -27.12 -34.13 -1.72
C ALA A 28 -26.31 -33.18 -0.82
N VAL A 29 -25.97 -33.61 0.41
CA VAL A 29 -25.10 -32.88 1.34
C VAL A 29 -23.67 -32.86 0.83
N LEU A 30 -23.11 -34.00 0.42
CA LEU A 30 -21.75 -34.05 -0.15
C LEU A 30 -21.64 -33.24 -1.44
N SER A 31 -22.68 -33.25 -2.29
CA SER A 31 -22.75 -32.42 -3.50
C SER A 31 -22.89 -30.93 -3.19
N ARG A 32 -23.63 -30.55 -2.13
CA ARG A 32 -23.69 -29.15 -1.64
C ARG A 32 -22.34 -28.71 -1.08
N GLN A 33 -21.73 -29.51 -0.21
CA GLN A 33 -20.40 -29.26 0.34
C GLN A 33 -19.35 -29.11 -0.77
N GLY A 34 -19.40 -29.96 -1.80
CA GLY A 34 -18.52 -29.89 -2.96
C GLY A 34 -18.78 -28.71 -3.91
N ARG A 35 -19.96 -28.07 -3.87
CA ARG A 35 -20.23 -26.80 -4.57
C ARG A 35 -19.75 -25.60 -3.76
N GLU A 36 -19.94 -25.65 -2.44
CA GLU A 36 -19.54 -24.61 -1.51
C GLU A 36 -18.00 -24.49 -1.40
N LEU A 37 -17.30 -25.62 -1.30
CA LEU A 37 -15.84 -25.64 -1.38
C LEU A 37 -15.33 -25.11 -2.72
N ARG A 38 -16.01 -25.42 -3.83
CA ARG A 38 -15.65 -24.89 -5.16
C ARG A 38 -15.88 -23.39 -5.28
N ALA A 39 -16.99 -22.89 -4.73
CA ALA A 39 -17.29 -21.47 -4.67
C ALA A 39 -16.26 -20.74 -3.80
N HIS A 40 -15.91 -21.29 -2.65
CA HIS A 40 -14.90 -20.73 -1.76
C HIS A 40 -13.51 -20.71 -2.42
N VAL A 41 -13.08 -21.79 -3.07
CA VAL A 41 -11.83 -21.83 -3.84
C VAL A 41 -11.85 -20.82 -4.99
N CYS A 42 -12.96 -20.65 -5.69
CA CYS A 42 -13.11 -19.65 -6.77
C CYS A 42 -13.01 -18.20 -6.25
N VAL A 43 -13.62 -17.91 -5.09
CA VAL A 43 -13.55 -16.60 -4.45
C VAL A 43 -12.14 -16.30 -3.97
N VAL A 44 -11.52 -17.23 -3.22
CA VAL A 44 -10.15 -17.07 -2.71
C VAL A 44 -9.14 -16.89 -3.85
N THR A 45 -9.24 -17.69 -4.91
CA THR A 45 -8.34 -17.54 -6.08
C THR A 45 -8.56 -16.21 -6.81
N ARG A 46 -9.80 -15.73 -6.91
CA ARG A 46 -10.11 -14.41 -7.48
C ARG A 46 -9.56 -13.26 -6.64
N ASP A 47 -9.72 -13.30 -5.33
CA ASP A 47 -9.23 -12.26 -4.41
C ASP A 47 -7.70 -12.17 -4.41
N VAL A 48 -7.02 -13.34 -4.46
CA VAL A 48 -5.56 -13.41 -4.59
C VAL A 48 -5.09 -12.78 -5.91
N LEU A 49 -5.74 -13.08 -7.03
CA LEU A 49 -5.39 -12.48 -8.32
C LEU A 49 -5.63 -10.97 -8.35
N VAL A 50 -6.74 -10.49 -7.78
CA VAL A 50 -7.04 -9.04 -7.68
C VAL A 50 -6.01 -8.32 -6.83
N SER A 51 -5.60 -8.90 -5.69
CA SER A 51 -4.54 -8.37 -4.83
C SER A 51 -3.18 -8.34 -5.52
N GLN A 52 -2.84 -9.39 -6.29
CA GLN A 52 -1.61 -9.41 -7.08
C GLN A 52 -1.61 -8.34 -8.18
N MET A 53 -2.74 -8.18 -8.89
CA MET A 53 -2.87 -7.15 -9.93
C MET A 53 -2.78 -5.73 -9.36
N SER A 54 -3.38 -5.46 -8.19
CA SER A 54 -3.29 -4.14 -7.54
C SER A 54 -1.85 -3.86 -7.06
N ASN A 55 -1.16 -4.87 -6.53
CA ASN A 55 0.25 -4.76 -6.13
C ASN A 55 1.16 -4.45 -7.34
N LEU A 56 0.96 -5.13 -8.47
CA LEU A 56 1.70 -4.86 -9.71
C LEU A 56 1.46 -3.43 -10.23
N GLN A 57 0.22 -2.93 -10.15
CA GLN A 57 -0.10 -1.56 -10.52
C GLN A 57 0.59 -0.55 -9.58
N GLN A 58 0.61 -0.80 -8.28
CA GLN A 58 1.33 0.04 -7.32
C GLN A 58 2.83 0.05 -7.61
N GLN A 59 3.44 -1.11 -7.87
CA GLN A 59 4.86 -1.21 -8.21
C GLN A 59 5.20 -0.45 -9.49
N ARG A 60 4.35 -0.51 -10.52
CA ARG A 60 4.54 0.30 -11.75
C ARG A 60 4.56 1.80 -11.45
N LYS A 61 3.62 2.29 -10.63
CA LYS A 61 3.59 3.70 -10.21
C LYS A 61 4.86 4.10 -9.46
N ILE A 62 5.35 3.24 -8.57
CA ILE A 62 6.61 3.47 -7.83
C ILE A 62 7.79 3.54 -8.80
N VAL A 63 7.89 2.62 -9.76
CA VAL A 63 8.97 2.65 -10.77
C VAL A 63 8.91 3.92 -11.61
N GLU A 64 7.72 4.35 -12.03
CA GLU A 64 7.54 5.61 -12.76
C GLU A 64 7.92 6.83 -11.92
N GLN A 65 7.65 6.81 -10.61
CA GLN A 65 8.10 7.85 -9.67
C GLN A 65 9.62 7.86 -9.55
N LEU A 66 10.25 6.71 -9.30
CA LEU A 66 11.69 6.59 -9.15
C LEU A 66 12.44 6.99 -10.43
N ARG A 67 11.89 6.68 -11.61
CA ARG A 67 12.44 7.14 -12.89
C ARG A 67 12.43 8.67 -13.02
N ARG A 68 11.37 9.33 -12.54
CA ARG A 68 11.29 10.79 -12.50
C ARG A 68 12.29 11.38 -11.51
N GLU A 69 12.39 10.80 -10.31
CA GLU A 69 13.34 11.26 -9.27
C GLU A 69 14.80 11.05 -9.68
N ALA A 70 15.12 9.93 -10.33
CA ALA A 70 16.46 9.65 -10.86
C ALA A 70 16.87 10.62 -11.96
N GLY A 71 15.90 11.21 -12.69
CA GLY A 71 16.15 12.22 -13.71
C GLY A 71 16.43 13.63 -13.17
N LEU A 72 16.30 13.87 -11.86
CA LEU A 72 16.57 15.17 -11.26
C LEU A 72 18.07 15.46 -11.27
N LYS A 73 18.44 16.62 -11.85
CA LYS A 73 19.81 17.11 -11.82
C LYS A 73 20.16 17.53 -10.39
N ARG A 74 21.17 16.87 -9.81
CA ARG A 74 21.72 17.22 -8.50
C ARG A 74 22.86 18.22 -8.67
N MET A 75 23.06 19.06 -7.66
CA MET A 75 24.25 19.89 -7.55
C MET A 75 25.23 19.29 -6.55
N GLU A 76 26.50 19.65 -6.68
CA GLU A 76 27.54 19.25 -5.73
C GLU A 76 27.20 19.79 -4.33
N VAL A 77 27.40 18.93 -3.33
CA VAL A 77 27.12 19.30 -1.93
C VAL A 77 28.04 20.44 -1.49
N SER A 78 29.29 20.45 -1.96
CA SER A 78 30.22 21.55 -1.71
C SER A 78 29.68 22.89 -2.21
N ALA A 79 29.16 22.94 -3.43
CA ALA A 79 28.57 24.15 -4.00
C ALA A 79 27.34 24.61 -3.22
N ALA A 80 26.43 23.69 -2.89
CA ALA A 80 25.24 24.00 -2.10
C ALA A 80 25.57 24.56 -0.71
N VAL A 81 26.64 24.05 -0.08
CA VAL A 81 27.12 24.54 1.22
C VAL A 81 27.68 25.96 1.10
N GLU A 82 28.43 26.27 0.05
CA GLU A 82 28.93 27.64 -0.17
C GLU A 82 27.79 28.62 -0.45
N ASP A 83 26.79 28.22 -1.23
CA ASP A 83 25.59 29.03 -1.46
C ASP A 83 24.82 29.30 -0.15
N LEU A 84 24.70 28.29 0.71
CA LEU A 84 24.07 28.43 2.02
C LEU A 84 24.86 29.37 2.94
N LYS A 85 26.19 29.21 3.01
CA LYS A 85 27.06 30.09 3.81
C LYS A 85 26.93 31.53 3.37
N LYS A 86 26.97 31.78 2.06
CA LYS A 86 26.80 33.11 1.49
C LYS A 86 25.45 33.70 1.87
N TYR A 87 24.37 32.94 1.71
CA TYR A 87 23.04 33.41 2.09
C TYR A 87 22.97 33.80 3.57
N ILE A 88 23.56 32.98 4.46
CA ILE A 88 23.61 33.29 5.89
C ILE A 88 24.40 34.57 6.14
N GLN A 89 25.61 34.70 5.58
CA GLN A 89 26.46 35.89 5.75
C GLN A 89 25.79 37.18 5.24
N ASP A 90 25.05 37.09 4.13
CA ASP A 90 24.35 38.25 3.57
C ASP A 90 23.18 38.72 4.47
N HIS A 91 22.62 37.85 5.32
CA HIS A 91 21.44 38.15 6.15
C HIS A 91 21.71 38.13 7.65
N GLU A 92 22.93 37.80 8.09
CA GLU A 92 23.26 37.66 9.52
C GLU A 92 23.12 38.98 10.28
N SER A 93 23.37 40.12 9.61
CA SER A 93 23.22 41.45 10.20
C SER A 93 21.77 41.82 10.50
N ASP A 94 20.84 41.25 9.75
CA ASP A 94 19.40 41.53 9.85
C ASP A 94 18.70 40.56 10.81
N ASP A 95 19.41 39.50 11.24
CA ASP A 95 18.92 38.56 12.24
C ASP A 95 19.07 39.15 13.65
N TYR A 96 17.96 39.70 14.16
CA TYR A 96 17.87 40.24 15.52
C TYR A 96 18.10 39.20 16.62
N LEU A 97 18.01 37.89 16.34
CA LEU A 97 18.32 36.85 17.31
C LEU A 97 19.82 36.56 17.37
N LEU A 98 20.54 36.82 16.29
CA LEU A 98 21.99 36.65 16.22
C LEU A 98 22.74 37.88 16.71
N VAL A 99 22.42 39.06 16.17
CA VAL A 99 23.12 40.34 16.47
C VAL A 99 22.50 41.07 17.67
N GLY A 100 21.23 40.77 17.98
CA GLY A 100 20.46 41.51 18.96
C GLY A 100 19.87 42.80 18.38
N PHE A 101 19.00 43.43 19.15
CA PHE A 101 18.44 44.73 18.79
C PHE A 101 19.45 45.85 19.09
N HIS A 102 19.71 46.71 18.10
CA HIS A 102 20.54 47.92 18.24
C HIS A 102 20.08 48.84 19.40
N SER A 103 18.80 48.79 19.76
CA SER A 103 18.24 49.43 20.94
C SER A 103 17.15 48.55 21.52
N GLN A 104 17.07 48.40 22.84
CA GLN A 104 16.02 47.60 23.47
C GLN A 104 14.61 48.08 23.07
N LYS A 105 14.43 49.37 22.75
CA LYS A 105 13.15 49.95 22.31
C LYS A 105 12.68 49.44 20.93
N ALA A 106 13.58 48.89 20.12
CA ALA A 106 13.24 48.28 18.83
C ALA A 106 12.66 46.87 18.98
N ASN A 107 12.84 46.23 20.15
CA ASN A 107 12.23 44.93 20.43
C ASN A 107 10.73 45.09 20.76
N PRO A 108 9.81 44.56 19.92
CA PRO A 108 8.37 44.65 20.18
C PRO A 108 7.93 43.96 21.47
N PHE A 109 8.71 42.99 21.94
CA PHE A 109 8.45 42.21 23.16
C PHE A 109 9.16 42.79 24.40
N ARG A 110 9.75 43.99 24.33
CA ARG A 110 10.38 44.62 25.48
C ARG A 110 9.35 44.92 26.57
N GLU A 111 9.65 44.55 27.81
CA GLU A 111 8.90 45.02 28.96
C GLU A 111 8.89 46.56 28.99
N LYS A 112 7.69 47.13 28.98
CA LYS A 112 7.51 48.56 29.27
C LYS A 112 7.70 48.68 30.77
N SER A 113 8.71 49.44 31.22
CA SER A 113 8.91 49.75 32.62
C SER A 113 7.59 50.27 33.18
N SER A 114 6.93 49.46 34.01
CA SER A 114 5.68 49.82 34.68
C SER A 114 5.99 51.06 35.52
N CYS A 115 5.39 52.19 35.17
CA CYS A 115 5.37 53.34 36.04
C CYS A 115 4.67 52.91 37.34
N SER A 116 5.39 52.87 38.46
CA SER A 116 4.76 52.82 39.78
C SER A 116 4.07 54.17 39.96
N LEU A 117 2.75 54.19 39.89
CA LEU A 117 1.97 55.34 40.36
C LEU A 117 2.10 55.39 41.88
N LEU A 118 2.71 56.45 42.39
CA LEU A 118 2.64 56.88 43.79
C LEU A 118 1.53 57.93 43.94
#